data_AF-A0A1B6GQP9-F1
#
_entry.id   AF-A0A1B6GQP9-F1
#
_cell.length_a   1.000
_cell.length_b   1.000
_cell.length_c   1.000
_cell.angle_alpha   90.00
_cell.angle_beta   90.00
_cell.angle_gamma   90.00
#
_symmetry.space_group_name_H-M   'P 1'
#
loop_
_entity.id
_entity.type
_entity.pdbx_description
1 polymer ?
#
loop_
_entity_poly.entity_id
_entity_poly.type
_entity_poly.pdbx_seq_one_letter_code
_entity_poly.pdbx_strand_id
1 'polypeptide(L)'
;LKVMAFDEKVDMLLIFGECHKNKRDAANLYAARYPDRPHPSCSAFARLEKQARSTGSLAPRKRQRAKRVTKEEAEIDVLASVYDCPHISTREISNGVGVSQTSIVNILKRHKFHPFKMSLHQE
;
A
#
# COMPACT_ATOMS: atom_id res chain seq x y z
N LEU A 1 -10.34 -0.97 16.32
CA LEU A 1 -9.14 -0.27 16.81
C LEU A 1 -9.19 1.17 16.31
N LYS A 2 -9.47 2.14 17.19
CA LYS A 2 -9.45 3.56 16.83
C LYS A 2 -8.03 3.91 16.40
N VAL A 3 -7.87 4.44 15.19
CA VAL A 3 -6.57 4.90 14.70
C VAL A 3 -6.25 6.18 15.47
N MET A 4 -5.15 6.19 16.22
CA MET A 4 -4.72 7.39 16.96
C MET A 4 -4.49 8.55 15.98
N ALA A 5 -4.98 9.72 16.35
CA ALA A 5 -4.79 10.94 15.60
C ALA A 5 -3.30 11.34 15.57
N PHE A 6 -2.92 12.21 14.63
CA PHE A 6 -1.53 12.66 14.53
C PHE A 6 -1.08 13.38 15.82
N ASP A 7 -1.92 14.25 16.37
CA ASP A 7 -1.61 15.01 17.59
C ASP A 7 -1.42 14.08 18.79
N GLU A 8 -2.27 13.06 18.94
CA GLU A 8 -2.12 12.04 20.00
C GLU A 8 -0.75 11.34 19.92
N LYS A 9 -0.25 11.09 18.71
CA LYS A 9 1.07 10.47 18.50
C LYS A 9 2.23 11.40 18.83
N VAL A 10 2.07 12.70 18.57
CA VAL A 10 3.06 13.72 18.96
C VAL A 10 3.10 13.82 20.49
N ASP A 11 1.95 13.91 21.14
CA ASP A 11 1.84 13.93 22.60
C ASP A 11 2.48 12.69 23.23
N MET A 12 2.26 11.51 22.64
CA MET A 12 2.93 10.28 23.06
C MET A 12 4.46 10.39 22.98
N LEU A 13 5.03 10.99 21.92
CA LEU A 13 6.48 11.16 21.81
C LEU A 13 7.04 12.13 22.83
N LEU A 14 6.33 13.23 23.08
CA LEU A 14 6.74 14.24 24.06
C LEU A 14 6.78 13.63 25.46
N ILE A 15 5.73 12.91 25.86
CA ILE A 15 5.68 12.19 27.14
C ILE A 15 6.74 11.09 27.20
N PHE A 16 6.99 10.37 26.10
CA PHE A 16 8.05 9.37 26.08
C PHE A 16 9.43 9.98 26.29
N GLY A 17 9.67 11.19 25.75
CA GLY A 17 10.87 11.97 26.02
C GLY A 17 10.96 12.44 27.48
N GLU A 18 9.86 12.95 28.03
CA GLU A 18 9.73 13.40 29.43
C GLU A 18 10.05 12.27 30.41
N CYS A 19 9.60 11.06 30.12
CA CYS A 19 9.89 9.86 30.92
C CYS A 19 11.26 9.23 30.62
N HIS A 20 12.20 9.96 30.01
CA HIS A 20 13.53 9.47 29.65
C HIS A 20 13.51 8.13 28.88
N LYS A 21 12.51 7.96 28.01
CA LYS A 21 12.25 6.74 27.23
C LYS A 21 11.89 5.51 28.06
N ASN A 22 11.47 5.68 29.31
CA ASN A 22 10.81 4.61 30.06
C ASN A 22 9.38 4.41 29.55
N LYS A 23 9.14 3.24 28.93
CA LYS A 23 7.86 2.90 28.31
C LYS A 23 6.71 2.76 29.31
N ARG A 24 6.99 2.31 30.53
CA ARG A 24 5.95 2.08 31.56
C ARG A 24 5.52 3.41 32.14
N ASP A 25 6.48 4.24 32.52
CA ASP A 25 6.22 5.57 33.08
C ASP A 25 5.50 6.44 32.05
N ALA A 26 5.92 6.38 30.78
CA ALA A 26 5.25 7.10 29.69
C ALA A 26 3.79 6.66 29.50
N ALA A 27 3.50 5.37 29.59
CA ALA A 27 2.12 4.88 29.48
C ALA A 27 1.25 5.36 30.65
N ASN A 28 1.79 5.29 31.87
CA ASN A 28 1.09 5.76 33.07
C ASN A 28 0.85 7.28 33.02
N LEU A 29 1.88 8.05 32.67
CA LEU A 29 1.80 9.51 32.57
C LEU A 29 0.84 9.94 31.44
N TYR A 30 0.85 9.24 30.31
CA TYR A 30 -0.10 9.50 29.22
C TYR A 30 -1.54 9.24 29.65
N ALA A 31 -1.81 8.13 30.34
CA ALA A 31 -3.14 7.82 30.86
C ALA A 31 -3.61 8.85 31.90
N ALA A 32 -2.70 9.32 32.76
CA ALA A 32 -3.01 10.35 33.75
C ALA A 32 -3.29 11.72 33.11
N ARG A 33 -2.52 12.12 32.09
CA ARG A 33 -2.67 13.42 31.40
C ARG A 33 -3.85 13.45 30.43
N TYR A 34 -4.22 12.29 29.87
CA TYR A 34 -5.27 12.18 28.84
C TYR A 34 -6.27 11.04 29.14
N PRO A 35 -7.11 11.16 30.19
CA PRO A 35 -8.00 10.10 30.63
C PRO A 35 -9.09 9.71 29.60
N ASP A 36 -9.51 10.68 28.77
CA ASP A 36 -10.55 10.47 27.75
C ASP A 36 -10.02 9.87 26.43
N ARG A 37 -8.69 9.70 26.32
CA ARG A 37 -8.04 9.20 25.10
C ARG A 37 -7.82 7.69 25.18
N PRO A 38 -7.63 7.01 24.03
CA PRO A 38 -7.22 5.62 24.03
C PRO A 38 -5.89 5.45 24.79
N HIS A 39 -5.83 4.45 25.68
CA HIS A 39 -4.63 4.14 26.43
C HIS A 39 -3.71 3.19 25.63
N PRO A 40 -2.64 3.70 24.99
CA PRO A 40 -1.68 2.87 24.30
C PRO A 40 -0.99 1.86 25.24
N SER A 41 -0.60 0.71 24.71
CA SER A 41 0.35 -0.14 25.43
C SER A 41 1.71 0.53 25.55
N CYS A 42 2.47 0.22 26.60
CA CYS A 42 3.83 0.74 26.81
C CYS A 42 4.74 0.51 25.59
N SER A 43 4.58 -0.62 24.91
CA SER A 43 5.31 -0.95 23.67
C SER A 43 5.02 -0.01 22.50
N ALA A 44 3.86 0.65 22.49
CA ALA A 44 3.46 1.55 21.42
C ALA A 44 4.36 2.79 21.33
N PHE A 45 4.78 3.36 22.46
CA PHE A 45 5.67 4.52 22.52
C PHE A 45 7.00 4.27 21.79
N ALA A 46 7.67 3.17 22.13
CA ALA A 46 8.94 2.81 21.50
C ALA A 46 8.77 2.43 20.01
N ARG A 47 7.65 1.80 19.65
CA ARG A 47 7.34 1.51 18.24
C ARG A 47 7.17 2.80 17.45
N LEU A 48 6.53 3.79 18.05
CA LEU A 48 6.23 5.07 17.44
C LEU A 48 7.50 5.92 17.27
N GLU A 49 8.40 5.95 18.26
CA GLU A 49 9.73 6.54 18.10
C GLU A 49 10.51 5.85 16.97
N LYS A 50 10.54 4.51 16.98
CA LYS A 50 11.24 3.74 15.94
C LYS A 50 10.70 4.06 14.55
N GLN A 51 9.37 4.13 14.42
CA GLN A 51 8.71 4.49 13.16
C GLN A 51 9.10 5.91 12.71
N ALA A 52 9.06 6.88 13.63
CA ALA A 52 9.45 8.26 13.34
C ALA A 52 10.89 8.34 12.83
N ARG A 53 11.82 7.65 13.50
CA ARG A 53 13.23 7.62 13.09
C ARG A 53 13.47 6.90 11.77
N SER A 54 12.76 5.79 11.51
CA SER A 54 13.01 4.97 10.33
C SER A 54 12.31 5.47 9.07
N THR A 55 11.17 6.16 9.20
CA THR A 55 10.34 6.59 8.07
C THR A 55 10.16 8.10 7.97
N GLY A 56 10.54 8.87 9.00
CA GLY A 56 10.25 10.30 9.08
C GLY A 56 8.75 10.63 9.23
N SER A 57 7.89 9.63 9.45
CA SER A 57 6.43 9.81 9.40
C SER A 57 5.71 9.09 10.54
N LEU A 58 4.75 9.79 11.15
CA LEU A 58 3.80 9.22 12.12
C LEU A 58 2.49 8.78 11.45
N ALA A 59 2.38 8.94 10.13
CA ALA A 59 1.21 8.52 9.39
C ALA A 59 1.00 6.99 9.48
N PRO A 60 -0.26 6.51 9.41
CA PRO A 60 -0.49 5.07 9.32
C PRO A 60 0.22 4.50 8.09
N ARG A 61 1.01 3.44 8.30
CA ARG A 61 1.72 2.77 7.22
C ARG A 61 0.72 2.12 6.28
N LYS A 62 0.64 2.60 5.04
CA LYS A 62 -0.13 1.93 3.99
C LYS A 62 0.48 0.53 3.82
N ARG A 63 -0.35 -0.52 4.01
CA ARG A 63 0.05 -1.88 3.69
C ARG A 63 0.26 -1.96 2.18
N GLN A 64 1.49 -1.86 1.73
CA GLN A 64 1.83 -2.19 0.36
C GLN A 64 1.74 -3.70 0.22
N ARG A 65 0.68 -4.18 -0.42
CA ARG A 65 0.60 -5.58 -0.84
C ARG A 65 1.63 -5.77 -1.95
N ALA A 66 2.66 -6.58 -1.71
CA ALA A 66 3.65 -6.91 -2.73
C ALA A 66 2.93 -7.38 -3.99
N LYS A 67 3.24 -6.76 -5.13
CA LYS A 67 2.85 -7.32 -6.42
C LYS A 67 3.60 -8.64 -6.57
N ARG A 68 2.91 -9.70 -7.02
CA ARG A 68 3.59 -10.96 -7.33
C ARG A 68 4.60 -10.68 -8.46
N VAL A 69 5.89 -10.97 -8.22
CA VAL A 69 7.00 -10.76 -9.17
C VAL A 69 6.75 -11.44 -10.51
N THR A 70 6.06 -12.58 -10.52
CA THR A 70 5.58 -13.27 -11.73
C THR A 70 4.63 -12.47 -12.61
N LYS A 71 4.20 -11.28 -12.18
CA LYS A 71 3.42 -10.39 -13.05
C LYS A 71 4.29 -9.60 -14.01
N GLU A 72 5.56 -9.30 -13.72
CA GLU A 72 6.32 -8.37 -14.57
C GLU A 72 6.71 -9.00 -15.91
N GLU A 73 7.32 -10.18 -15.92
CA GLU A 73 7.65 -10.91 -17.15
C GLU A 73 6.39 -11.20 -17.98
N ALA A 74 5.35 -11.74 -17.34
CA ALA A 74 4.09 -12.00 -18.02
C ALA A 74 3.37 -10.73 -18.50
N GLU A 75 3.58 -9.58 -17.84
CA GLU A 75 3.04 -8.28 -18.26
C GLU A 75 3.76 -7.80 -19.51
N ILE A 76 5.07 -8.05 -19.66
CA ILE A 76 5.82 -7.78 -20.90
C ILE A 76 5.29 -8.64 -22.04
N ASP A 77 5.15 -9.96 -21.85
CA ASP A 77 4.69 -10.88 -22.90
C ASP A 77 3.27 -10.56 -23.39
N VAL A 78 2.39 -10.21 -22.46
CA VAL A 78 1.01 -9.78 -22.78
C VAL A 78 1.01 -8.49 -23.59
N LEU A 79 1.84 -7.51 -23.22
CA LEU A 79 1.92 -6.24 -23.93
C LEU A 79 2.56 -6.39 -25.31
N ALA A 80 3.60 -7.22 -25.45
CA ALA A 80 4.22 -7.54 -26.73
C ALA A 80 3.21 -8.21 -27.68
N SER A 81 2.45 -9.19 -27.19
CA SER A 81 1.42 -9.89 -27.98
C SER A 81 0.36 -8.93 -28.54
N VAL A 82 -0.07 -7.94 -27.76
CA VAL A 82 -1.05 -6.93 -28.19
C VAL A 82 -0.43 -5.88 -29.12
N TYR A 83 0.85 -5.57 -28.94
CA TYR A 83 1.57 -4.67 -29.84
C TYR A 83 1.73 -5.28 -31.24
N ASP A 84 2.11 -6.55 -31.32
CA ASP A 84 2.29 -7.27 -32.58
C ASP A 84 0.96 -7.53 -33.31
N CYS A 85 -0.10 -7.85 -32.55
CA CYS A 85 -1.44 -8.07 -33.10
C CYS A 85 -2.51 -7.37 -32.24
N PRO A 86 -2.90 -6.13 -32.58
CA PRO A 86 -3.88 -5.36 -31.79
C PRO A 86 -5.27 -6.00 -31.66
N HIS A 87 -5.58 -6.94 -32.56
CA HIS A 87 -6.86 -7.65 -32.60
C HIS A 87 -6.83 -9.01 -31.90
N ILE A 88 -5.69 -9.43 -31.34
CA ILE A 88 -5.55 -10.72 -30.67
C ILE A 88 -6.51 -10.82 -29.48
N SER A 89 -7.16 -11.96 -29.34
CA SER A 89 -8.11 -12.14 -28.26
C SER A 89 -7.39 -12.36 -26.92
N THR A 90 -7.96 -11.84 -25.83
CA THR A 90 -7.43 -12.08 -24.49
C THR A 90 -7.37 -13.56 -24.10
N ARG A 91 -8.16 -14.43 -24.76
CA ARG A 91 -8.13 -15.89 -24.58
C ARG A 91 -6.92 -16.52 -25.26
N GLU A 92 -6.57 -16.09 -26.47
CA GLU A 92 -5.38 -16.57 -27.17
C GLU A 92 -4.10 -16.18 -26.42
N ILE A 93 -4.01 -14.93 -25.95
CA ILE A 93 -2.88 -14.49 -25.10
C ILE A 93 -2.80 -15.35 -23.83
N SER A 94 -3.94 -15.68 -23.21
CA SER A 94 -4.01 -16.51 -22.00
C SER A 94 -3.42 -17.90 -22.23
N ASN A 95 -3.72 -18.51 -23.38
CA ASN A 95 -3.20 -19.80 -23.77
C ASN A 95 -1.69 -19.75 -24.10
N GLY A 96 -1.20 -18.64 -24.65
CA GLY A 96 0.22 -18.48 -25.00
C GLY A 96 1.14 -18.19 -23.81
N VAL A 97 0.71 -17.30 -22.90
CA VAL A 97 1.55 -16.79 -21.78
C VAL A 97 1.34 -17.60 -20.48
N GLY A 98 0.32 -18.46 -20.41
CA GLY A 98 0.03 -19.25 -19.21
C GLY A 98 -0.54 -18.42 -18.05
N VAL A 99 -1.10 -17.25 -18.35
CA VAL A 99 -1.71 -16.34 -17.37
C VAL A 99 -3.22 -16.33 -17.55
N SER A 100 -3.97 -16.34 -16.45
CA SER A 100 -5.44 -16.29 -16.48
C SER A 100 -5.95 -15.08 -17.28
N GLN A 101 -7.01 -15.26 -18.07
CA GLN A 101 -7.65 -14.19 -18.84
C GLN A 101 -7.97 -12.93 -17.99
N THR A 102 -8.46 -13.10 -16.76
CA THR A 102 -8.75 -11.98 -15.84
C THR A 102 -7.51 -11.14 -15.51
N SER A 103 -6.35 -11.79 -15.36
CA SER A 103 -5.09 -11.09 -15.09
C SER A 103 -4.61 -10.31 -16.32
N ILE A 104 -4.79 -10.86 -17.53
CA ILE A 104 -4.53 -10.17 -18.81
C ILE A 104 -5.39 -8.92 -18.93
N VAL A 105 -6.70 -9.03 -18.71
CA VAL A 105 -7.61 -7.86 -18.76
C VAL A 105 -7.18 -6.78 -17.76
N ASN A 106 -6.74 -7.16 -16.55
CA ASN A 106 -6.24 -6.22 -15.56
C ASN A 106 -4.90 -5.57 -15.97
N ILE A 107 -4.02 -6.31 -16.65
CA ILE A 107 -2.77 -5.80 -17.22
C ILE A 107 -3.08 -4.76 -18.30
N LEU A 108 -3.93 -5.09 -19.27
CA LEU A 108 -4.31 -4.19 -20.36
C LEU A 108 -4.97 -2.90 -19.83
N LYS A 109 -5.90 -3.01 -18.86
CA LYS A 109 -6.51 -1.84 -18.20
C LYS A 109 -5.48 -0.96 -17.50
N ARG A 110 -4.48 -1.55 -16.83
CA ARG A 110 -3.43 -0.80 -16.13
C ARG A 110 -2.57 0.01 -17.09
N HIS A 111 -2.26 -0.59 -18.25
CA HIS A 111 -1.46 0.05 -19.32
C HIS A 111 -2.29 0.86 -20.30
N LYS A 112 -3.58 1.11 -20.00
CA LYS A 112 -4.50 1.88 -20.85
C LYS A 112 -4.68 1.31 -22.26
N PHE A 113 -4.42 0.02 -22.45
CA PHE A 113 -4.88 -0.70 -23.63
C PHE A 113 -6.38 -0.96 -23.47
N HIS A 114 -7.16 -0.27 -24.29
CA HIS A 114 -8.60 -0.44 -24.35
C HIS A 114 -8.93 -1.34 -25.54
N PRO A 115 -9.37 -2.59 -25.30
CA PRO A 115 -10.00 -3.38 -26.35
C PRO A 115 -11.15 -2.56 -26.94
N PHE A 116 -11.09 -2.33 -28.25
CA PHE A 116 -12.01 -1.52 -29.07
C PHE A 116 -11.92 0.01 -28.90
N LYS A 117 -11.19 0.66 -29.82
CA LYS A 117 -11.57 1.97 -30.36
C LYS A 117 -11.63 1.87 -31.88
N MET A 118 -12.84 1.74 -32.40
CA MET A 118 -13.11 1.82 -33.83
C MET A 118 -12.99 3.27 -34.29
N SER A 119 -12.13 3.54 -35.25
CA SER A 119 -12.33 4.61 -36.22
C SER A 119 -12.08 4.02 -37.61
N LEU A 120 -13.06 3.26 -38.11
CA LEU A 120 -13.15 2.98 -39.52
C LEU A 120 -13.66 4.26 -40.20
N HIS A 121 -12.73 5.02 -40.79
CA HIS A 121 -13.07 5.90 -41.90
C HIS A 121 -12.41 5.30 -43.13
N GLN A 122 -13.22 4.67 -43.98
CA GLN A 122 -12.87 4.37 -45.36
C GLN A 122 -13.69 5.33 -46.23
N GLU A 123 -13.02 6.21 -46.96
CA GLU A 123 -13.52 6.81 -48.19
C GLU A 123 -12.96 6.02 -49.38
#